data_AF-A0A1H5JJ60-F1
#
_entry.id   AF-A0A1H5JJ60-F1
#
_cell.length_a   1.000
_cell.length_b   1.000
_cell.length_c   1.000
_cell.angle_alpha   90.00
_cell.angle_beta   90.00
_cell.angle_gamma   90.00
#
_symmetry.space_group_name_H-M   'P 1'
#
loop_
_entity.id
_entity.type
_entity.pdbx_description
1 polymer ?
#
loop_
_entity_poly.entity_id
_entity_poly.type
_entity_poly.pdbx_seq_one_letter_code
_entity_poly.pdbx_strand_id
1 'polypeptide(L)'
;MAAARHPLRSYVIGLFRHGDLVSVAEAVAICGASPQAVRKWIKAEGIDIAARRLTRIAKFTTNAQRYLDGLPPLRRPSKGQMRRDLAKAMERFNAANAKQS
;
A
#
# COMPACT_ATOMS: atom_id res chain seq x y z
N MET A 1 -37.10 17.34 -10.54
CA MET A 1 -36.06 16.87 -9.58
C MET A 1 -35.31 15.71 -10.21
N ALA A 2 -33.98 15.74 -10.29
CA ALA A 2 -33.20 14.62 -10.81
C ALA A 2 -33.34 13.42 -9.85
N ALA A 3 -33.72 12.25 -10.37
CA ALA A 3 -33.84 11.04 -9.56
C ALA A 3 -32.54 10.76 -8.79
N ALA A 4 -32.66 10.43 -7.51
CA ALA A 4 -31.52 10.12 -6.66
C ALA A 4 -30.71 8.98 -7.27
N ARG A 5 -29.38 9.16 -7.36
CA ARG A 5 -28.49 8.12 -7.91
C ARG A 5 -28.50 6.91 -6.97
N HIS A 6 -28.61 5.71 -7.55
CA HIS A 6 -28.55 4.47 -6.78
C HIS A 6 -27.25 4.40 -5.94
N PRO A 7 -27.31 4.07 -4.64
CA PRO A 7 -26.15 4.12 -3.74
C PRO A 7 -24.98 3.26 -4.21
N LEU A 8 -25.24 2.06 -4.76
CA LEU A 8 -24.21 1.20 -5.34
C LEU A 8 -23.45 1.86 -6.50
N ARG A 9 -24.15 2.61 -7.37
CA ARG A 9 -23.50 3.34 -8.48
C ARG A 9 -22.55 4.38 -7.92
N SER A 10 -23.00 5.16 -6.93
CA SER A 10 -22.18 6.21 -6.30
C SER A 10 -20.94 5.63 -5.65
N TYR A 11 -21.08 4.48 -4.96
CA TYR A 11 -19.96 3.77 -4.36
C TYR A 11 -18.93 3.31 -5.40
N VAL A 12 -19.36 2.60 -6.45
CA VAL A 12 -18.47 2.10 -7.52
C VAL A 12 -17.75 3.25 -8.24
N ILE A 13 -18.47 4.34 -8.52
CA ILE A 13 -17.86 5.55 -9.10
C ILE A 13 -16.84 6.18 -8.16
N GLY A 14 -17.10 6.19 -6.85
CA GLY A 14 -16.13 6.61 -5.84
C GLY A 14 -14.83 5.82 -5.95
N LEU A 15 -14.91 4.49 -5.99
CA LEU A 15 -13.73 3.63 -6.13
C LEU A 15 -12.93 3.90 -7.41
N PHE A 16 -13.60 4.10 -8.54
CA PHE A 16 -12.92 4.47 -9.79
C PHE A 16 -12.26 5.85 -9.72
N ARG A 17 -12.89 6.84 -9.07
CA ARG A 17 -12.32 8.18 -8.87
C ARG A 17 -11.08 8.15 -7.99
N HIS A 18 -11.06 7.27 -6.99
CA HIS A 18 -9.92 7.05 -6.11
C HIS A 18 -8.84 6.14 -6.72
N GLY A 19 -9.09 5.55 -7.89
CA GLY A 19 -8.18 4.63 -8.57
C GLY A 19 -8.03 3.28 -7.86
N ASP A 20 -9.00 2.90 -7.02
CA ASP A 20 -9.03 1.61 -6.31
C ASP A 20 -9.36 0.44 -7.25
N LEU A 21 -10.27 0.67 -8.21
CA LEU A 21 -10.63 -0.32 -9.21
C LEU A 21 -9.79 -0.14 -10.48
N VAL A 22 -9.34 -1.26 -11.03
CA VAL A 22 -8.45 -1.32 -12.19
C VAL A 22 -9.15 -1.86 -13.44
N SER A 23 -10.37 -2.40 -13.30
CA SER A 23 -11.17 -2.82 -14.44
C SER A 23 -12.68 -2.78 -14.22
N VAL A 24 -13.43 -2.85 -15.31
CA VAL A 24 -14.89 -3.04 -15.28
C VAL A 24 -15.26 -4.41 -14.68
N ALA A 25 -14.44 -5.44 -14.89
CA ALA A 25 -14.73 -6.78 -14.39
C ALA A 25 -14.76 -6.84 -12.85
N GLU A 26 -13.82 -6.15 -12.19
CA GLU A 26 -13.81 -6.04 -10.73
C GLU A 26 -15.05 -5.30 -10.21
N ALA A 27 -15.45 -4.22 -10.88
CA ALA A 27 -16.67 -3.51 -10.52
C ALA A 27 -17.90 -4.42 -10.61
N VAL A 28 -18.03 -5.22 -11.69
CA VAL A 28 -19.10 -6.21 -11.85
C VAL A 28 -19.09 -7.24 -10.71
N ALA A 29 -17.91 -7.77 -10.36
CA ALA A 29 -17.78 -8.72 -9.25
C ALA A 29 -18.24 -8.14 -7.90
N ILE A 30 -18.03 -6.85 -7.66
CA ILE A 30 -18.38 -6.19 -6.39
C ILE A 30 -19.86 -5.83 -6.31
N CYS A 31 -20.43 -5.28 -7.39
CA CYS A 31 -21.79 -4.72 -7.35
C CYS A 31 -22.86 -5.56 -8.04
N GLY A 32 -22.50 -6.68 -8.68
CA GLY A 32 -23.43 -7.56 -9.41
C GLY A 32 -24.12 -6.89 -10.61
N ALA A 33 -23.70 -5.69 -10.99
CA ALA A 33 -24.28 -4.96 -12.12
C ALA A 33 -23.76 -5.50 -13.45
N SER A 34 -24.54 -5.34 -14.53
CA SER A 34 -24.08 -5.74 -15.85
C SER A 34 -22.84 -4.94 -16.29
N PRO A 35 -21.91 -5.53 -17.06
CA PRO A 35 -20.74 -4.83 -17.59
C PRO A 35 -21.11 -3.56 -18.37
N GLN A 36 -22.25 -3.58 -19.06
CA GLN A 36 -22.76 -2.45 -19.85
C GLN A 36 -23.21 -1.29 -18.95
N ALA A 37 -23.87 -1.59 -17.83
CA ALA A 37 -24.28 -0.57 -16.86
C ALA A 37 -23.06 0.13 -16.26
N VAL A 38 -22.05 -0.63 -15.86
CA VAL A 38 -20.80 -0.09 -15.29
C VAL A 38 -20.08 0.79 -16.31
N ARG A 39 -19.93 0.34 -17.56
CA ARG A 39 -19.34 1.16 -18.64
C ARG A 39 -20.11 2.47 -18.87
N LYS A 40 -21.44 2.42 -18.82
CA LYS A 40 -22.29 3.62 -18.93
C LYS A 40 -22.06 4.59 -17.78
N TRP A 41 -21.91 4.09 -16.55
CA TRP A 41 -21.62 4.94 -15.39
C TRP A 41 -20.26 5.61 -15.51
N ILE A 42 -19.20 4.86 -15.87
CA ILE A 42 -17.84 5.38 -16.07
C ILE A 42 -17.83 6.46 -17.16
N LYS A 43 -18.46 6.18 -18.30
CA LYS A 43 -18.54 7.11 -19.44
C LYS A 43 -19.29 8.39 -19.06
N ALA A 44 -20.40 8.28 -18.34
CA ALA A 44 -21.18 9.43 -17.89
C ALA A 44 -20.40 10.35 -16.92
N GLU A 45 -19.41 9.80 -16.22
CA GLU A 45 -18.57 10.54 -15.28
C GLU A 45 -17.22 10.97 -15.90
N GLY A 46 -16.96 10.62 -17.16
CA GLY A 46 -15.70 10.96 -17.85
C GLY A 46 -14.46 10.35 -17.20
N ILE A 47 -14.58 9.18 -16.58
CA ILE A 47 -13.46 8.59 -15.83
C ILE A 47 -12.54 7.81 -16.76
N ASP A 48 -11.28 8.22 -16.79
CA ASP A 48 -10.18 7.41 -17.31
C ASP A 48 -9.59 6.53 -16.19
N ILE A 49 -9.89 5.23 -16.25
CA ILE A 49 -9.44 4.24 -15.25
C ILE A 49 -7.91 4.17 -15.20
N ALA A 50 -7.24 4.20 -16.35
CA ALA A 50 -5.80 4.05 -16.42
C ALA A 50 -5.10 5.25 -15.80
N ALA A 51 -5.54 6.47 -16.14
CA ALA A 51 -4.99 7.69 -15.55
C ALA A 51 -5.20 7.75 -14.03
N ARG A 52 -6.39 7.38 -13.54
CA ARG A 52 -6.67 7.35 -12.09
C ARG A 52 -5.82 6.33 -11.35
N ARG A 53 -5.65 5.14 -11.93
CA ARG A 53 -4.76 4.11 -11.38
C ARG A 53 -3.31 4.59 -11.29
N LEU A 54 -2.78 5.16 -12.38
CA LEU A 54 -1.41 5.68 -12.42
C LEU A 54 -1.19 6.79 -11.39
N THR A 55 -2.16 7.69 -11.24
CA THR A 55 -2.10 8.76 -10.23
C THR A 55 -2.00 8.18 -8.81
N ARG A 56 -2.77 7.13 -8.52
CA ARG A 56 -2.74 6.45 -7.22
C ARG A 56 -1.40 5.75 -6.98
N ILE A 57 -0.89 5.02 -7.97
CA ILE A 57 0.42 4.36 -7.90
C ILE A 57 1.51 5.41 -7.64
N ALA A 58 1.52 6.52 -8.39
CA ALA A 58 2.48 7.60 -8.21
C ALA A 58 2.45 8.13 -6.77
N LYS A 59 1.27 8.37 -6.20
CA LYS A 59 1.13 8.79 -4.80
C LYS A 59 1.73 7.78 -3.81
N PHE A 60 1.48 6.49 -4.00
CA PHE A 60 2.10 5.45 -3.17
C PHE A 60 3.61 5.41 -3.32
N THR A 61 4.12 5.48 -4.54
CA THR A 61 5.57 5.52 -4.81
C THR A 61 6.21 6.73 -4.15
N THR A 62 5.61 7.92 -4.25
CA THR A 62 6.10 9.12 -3.58
C THR A 62 6.12 8.97 -2.06
N ASN A 63 5.07 8.38 -1.48
CA ASN A 63 5.01 8.14 -0.03
C ASN A 63 6.07 7.12 0.43
N ALA A 64 6.25 6.04 -0.33
CA ALA A 64 7.28 5.05 -0.07
C ALA A 64 8.68 5.67 -0.19
N GLN A 65 8.92 6.49 -1.20
CA GLN A 65 10.20 7.19 -1.38
C GLN A 65 10.47 8.12 -0.19
N ARG A 66 9.50 8.95 0.21
CA ARG A 66 9.65 9.82 1.39
C ARG A 66 9.95 9.04 2.67
N TYR A 67 9.32 7.88 2.83
CA TYR A 67 9.62 7.00 3.95
C TYR A 67 11.06 6.50 3.90
N LEU A 68 11.52 6.03 2.73
CA LEU A 68 12.90 5.57 2.53
C LEU A 68 13.92 6.69 2.72
N ASP A 69 13.64 7.90 2.23
CA ASP A 69 14.50 9.08 2.37
C ASP A 69 14.64 9.51 3.83
N GLY A 70 13.59 9.28 4.64
CA GLY A 70 13.58 9.55 6.08
C GLY A 70 14.26 8.47 6.93
N LEU A 71 14.59 7.30 6.37
CA LEU A 71 15.27 6.26 7.11
C LEU A 71 16.77 6.57 7.22
N PRO A 72 17.38 6.41 8.42
CA PRO A 72 18.82 6.48 8.52
C PRO A 72 19.44 5.42 7.60
N PRO A 73 20.56 5.74 6.91
CA PRO A 73 21.21 4.79 6.03
C PRO A 73 21.47 3.49 6.79
N LEU A 74 21.09 2.36 6.20
CA LEU A 74 21.34 1.01 6.70
C LEU A 74 22.86 0.79 6.81
N ARG A 75 23.46 1.28 7.89
CA ARG A 75 24.87 1.08 8.18
C ARG A 75 25.04 -0.35 8.63
N ARG A 76 25.52 -1.19 7.71
CA ARG A 76 26.00 -2.52 8.08
C ARG A 76 27.09 -2.36 9.15
N PRO A 77 27.02 -3.10 10.25
CA PRO A 77 28.06 -3.04 11.27
C PRO A 77 29.41 -3.37 10.62
N SER A 78 30.46 -2.62 10.94
CA SER A 78 31.80 -2.97 10.48
C SER A 78 32.22 -4.29 11.12
N LYS A 79 33.16 -5.02 10.50
CA LYS A 79 33.75 -6.23 11.11
C LYS A 79 34.31 -5.97 12.52
N GLY A 80 34.80 -4.75 12.77
CA GLY A 80 35.24 -4.31 14.10
C GLY A 80 34.08 -4.16 15.09
N GLN A 81 32.96 -3.59 14.67
CA GLN A 81 31.74 -3.51 15.48
C GLN A 81 31.24 -4.90 15.86
N MET A 82 31.12 -5.81 14.90
CA MET A 82 30.64 -7.19 15.11
C MET A 82 31.52 -7.95 16.10
N ARG A 83 32.85 -7.80 16.02
CA ARG A 83 33.77 -8.43 16.97
C ARG A 83 33.60 -7.91 18.41
N ARG A 84 33.36 -6.60 18.57
CA ARG A 84 33.09 -6.00 19.88
C ARG A 84 31.76 -6.50 20.47
N ASP A 85 30.74 -6.60 19.64
CA ASP A 85 29.42 -7.07 20.07
C ASP A 85 29.45 -8.56 20.44
N LEU A 86 30.18 -9.38 19.67
CA LEU A 86 30.42 -10.79 19.98
C LEU A 86 31.15 -10.96 21.33
N ALA A 87 32.22 -10.20 21.56
CA ALA A 87 32.97 -10.27 22.81
C ALA A 87 32.08 -9.92 24.03
N LYS A 88 31.26 -8.87 23.92
CA LYS A 88 30.28 -8.50 24.96
C LYS A 88 29.22 -9.58 25.19
N ALA A 89 28.76 -10.23 24.13
CA ALA A 89 27.80 -11.32 24.24
C ALA A 89 28.39 -12.54 24.95
N MET A 90 29.65 -12.89 24.64
CA MET A 90 30.39 -13.96 25.31
C MET A 90 30.61 -13.67 26.79
N GLU A 91 30.99 -12.43 27.12
CA GLU A 91 31.17 -12.00 28.52
C GLU A 91 29.88 -12.14 29.33
N ARG A 92 28.75 -11.70 28.76
CA ARG A 92 27.43 -11.84 29.40
C ARG A 92 27.01 -13.30 29.57
N PHE A 93 27.26 -14.13 28.57
CA PHE A 93 26.97 -15.56 28.61
C PHE A 93 27.77 -16.26 29.72
N ASN A 94 29.07 -15.98 29.78
CA ASN A 94 29.95 -16.55 30.81
C ASN A 94 29.58 -16.06 32.21
N ALA A 95 29.25 -14.78 32.37
CA ALA A 95 28.80 -14.22 33.64
C ALA A 95 27.46 -14.79 34.11
N ALA A 96 26.57 -15.16 33.18
CA ALA A 96 25.30 -15.82 33.49
C ALA A 96 25.53 -17.27 33.95
N ASN A 97 26.41 -18.01 33.28
CA ASN A 97 26.74 -19.39 33.66
C ASN A 97 27.50 -19.48 34.98
N ALA A 98 28.39 -18.52 35.27
CA ALA A 98 29.12 -18.45 36.53
C ALA A 98 28.23 -18.15 37.75
N LYS A 99 27.01 -17.64 37.54
CA LYS A 99 26.00 -17.43 38.61
C LYS A 99 25.09 -18.64 38.84
N GLN A 100 25.17 -19.66 37.97
CA GLN A 100 24.37 -20.89 38.03
C GLN A 100 25.18 -22.10 38.55
N SER A 101 26.50 -21.95 38.72
CA SER A 101 27.39 -22.89 39.42
C SER A 101 27.66 -22.40 40.83
#